data_AF-A0A354XLF4-F1
#
_entry.id   AF-A0A354XLF4-F1
#
_cell.length_a   1.000
_cell.length_b   1.000
_cell.length_c   1.000
_cell.angle_alpha   90.00
_cell.angle_beta   90.00
_cell.angle_gamma   90.00
#
_symmetry.space_group_name_H-M   'P 1'
#
loop_
_entity.id
_entity.type
_entity.pdbx_description
1 polymer ?
#
loop_
_entity_poly.entity_id
_entity_poly.type
_entity_poly.pdbx_seq_one_letter_code
_entity_poly.pdbx_strand_id
1 'polypeptide(L)'
;MRARLEPSAAGHAGVNRKKLNDLGRAWAGAQGGTKNELKSDVDAWGITIPERYKTPERIVIWPGNATAFDVFRDCASQWRYLTPPMGKPVPMGIERTQLESTLRMLGVEDMRGTLRKIQHIEAGALEVMRR
;
A
#
# COMPACT_ATOMS: atom_id res chain seq x y z
N MET A 1 -6.16 -31.92 25.74
CA MET A 1 -5.15 -31.78 24.68
C MET A 1 -5.86 -31.21 23.44
N ARG A 2 -5.83 -29.89 23.22
CA ARG A 2 -6.48 -29.25 22.06
C ARG A 2 -5.46 -29.15 20.93
N ALA A 3 -5.72 -29.85 19.83
CA ALA A 3 -4.92 -29.74 18.61
C ALA A 3 -4.96 -28.28 18.11
N ARG A 4 -3.79 -27.67 17.97
CA ARG A 4 -3.63 -26.39 17.29
C ARG A 4 -3.81 -26.67 15.79
N LEU A 5 -4.93 -26.21 15.24
CA LEU A 5 -5.19 -26.26 13.81
C LEU A 5 -4.23 -25.29 13.12
N GLU A 6 -3.27 -25.83 12.37
CA GLU A 6 -2.40 -25.04 11.51
C GLU A 6 -3.26 -24.31 10.46
N PRO A 7 -2.99 -23.02 10.15
CA PRO A 7 -3.81 -22.29 9.19
C PRO A 7 -3.72 -22.94 7.80
N SER A 8 -4.88 -23.18 7.18
CA SER A 8 -4.94 -23.66 5.80
C SER A 8 -4.24 -22.67 4.84
N ALA A 9 -3.68 -23.17 3.73
CA ALA A 9 -3.05 -22.37 2.68
C ALA A 9 -3.97 -21.22 2.17
N ALA A 10 -5.28 -21.43 2.18
CA ALA A 10 -6.27 -20.39 1.86
C ALA A 10 -6.27 -19.24 2.90
N GLY A 11 -6.08 -19.55 4.18
CA GLY A 11 -5.93 -18.58 5.25
C GLY A 11 -4.66 -17.75 5.09
N HIS A 12 -3.54 -18.37 4.72
CA HIS A 12 -2.29 -17.66 4.43
C HIS A 12 -2.41 -16.70 3.23
N ALA A 13 -3.08 -17.11 2.15
CA ALA A 13 -3.31 -16.27 0.98
C ALA A 13 -4.22 -15.06 1.32
N GLY A 14 -5.25 -15.26 2.14
CA GLY A 14 -6.14 -14.19 2.60
C GLY A 14 -5.42 -13.14 3.46
N VAL A 15 -4.59 -13.59 4.41
CA VAL A 15 -3.77 -12.69 5.25
C VAL A 15 -2.77 -11.92 4.38
N ASN A 16 -2.11 -12.58 3.43
CA ASN A 16 -1.15 -11.92 2.56
C ASN A 16 -1.79 -10.80 1.72
N ARG A 17 -2.97 -11.06 1.16
CA ARG A 17 -3.75 -10.05 0.43
C ARG A 17 -4.06 -8.84 1.28
N LYS A 18 -4.53 -9.06 2.52
CA LYS A 18 -4.84 -7.97 3.45
C LYS A 18 -3.61 -7.09 3.68
N LYS A 19 -2.44 -7.71 3.90
CA LYS A 19 -1.16 -6.99 4.10
C LYS A 19 -0.74 -6.17 2.87
N LEU A 20 -0.94 -6.70 1.66
CA LEU A 20 -0.66 -5.95 0.43
C LEU A 20 -1.60 -4.75 0.27
N ASN A 21 -2.90 -4.91 0.55
CA ASN A 21 -3.84 -3.79 0.53
C ASN A 21 -3.51 -2.75 1.62
N ASP A 22 -3.16 -3.18 2.83
CA ASP A 22 -2.72 -2.29 3.93
C ASP A 22 -1.52 -1.43 3.50
N LEU A 23 -0.55 -2.06 2.82
CA LEU A 23 0.63 -1.38 2.28
C LEU A 23 0.28 -0.30 1.26
N GLY A 24 -0.66 -0.60 0.35
CA GLY A 24 -1.18 0.37 -0.61
C GLY A 24 -1.87 1.57 0.05
N ARG A 25 -2.72 1.30 1.05
CA ARG A 25 -3.40 2.35 1.82
C ARG A 25 -2.41 3.26 2.52
N ALA A 26 -1.40 2.70 3.19
CA ALA A 26 -0.40 3.49 3.89
C ALA A 26 0.45 4.32 2.94
N TRP A 27 0.88 3.76 1.80
CA TRP A 27 1.59 4.52 0.78
C TRP A 27 0.78 5.73 0.31
N ALA A 28 -0.50 5.53 -0.05
CA ALA A 28 -1.36 6.60 -0.54
C ALA A 28 -1.71 7.63 0.54
N GLY A 29 -1.93 7.18 1.79
CA GLY A 29 -2.21 8.07 2.92
C GLY A 29 -1.01 8.93 3.31
N ALA A 30 0.21 8.44 3.10
CA ALA A 30 1.43 9.21 3.37
C ALA A 30 1.70 10.32 2.35
N GLN A 31 1.14 10.23 1.12
CA GLN A 31 1.32 11.26 0.08
C GLN A 31 0.68 12.62 0.46
N GLY A 32 -0.25 12.64 1.42
CA GLY A 32 -0.98 13.85 1.82
C GLY A 32 -0.38 14.66 2.97
N GLY A 33 0.72 14.22 3.59
CA GLY A 33 1.22 14.80 4.85
C GLY A 33 2.56 15.50 4.73
N THR A 34 2.58 16.83 4.62
CA THR A 34 3.81 17.63 4.71
C THR A 34 4.10 18.20 6.10
N LYS A 35 3.32 17.91 7.14
CA LYS A 35 3.65 18.30 8.53
C LYS A 35 3.16 17.27 9.53
N ASN A 36 4.01 16.87 10.47
CA ASN A 36 3.63 16.08 11.64
C ASN A 36 2.97 17.03 12.66
N GLU A 37 1.70 17.40 12.42
CA GLU A 37 0.96 18.38 13.22
C GLU A 37 0.52 17.83 14.58
N LEU A 38 0.57 16.50 14.78
CA LEU A 38 0.16 15.85 16.03
C LEU A 38 0.85 16.44 17.26
N LYS A 39 2.16 16.75 17.16
CA LYS A 39 2.88 17.38 18.28
C LYS A 39 2.38 18.81 18.52
N SER A 40 2.18 19.58 17.46
CA SER A 40 1.67 20.95 17.54
C SER A 40 0.27 20.99 18.16
N ASP A 41 -0.61 20.07 17.78
CA ASP A 41 -1.99 19.99 18.27
C ASP A 41 -2.03 19.55 19.74
N VAL A 42 -1.20 18.57 20.10
CA VAL A 42 -1.05 18.10 21.49
C VAL A 42 -0.55 19.24 22.38
N ASP A 43 0.45 19.99 21.93
CA ASP A 43 1.01 21.14 22.67
C ASP A 43 -0.04 22.28 22.73
N ALA A 44 -0.80 22.54 21.66
CA ALA A 44 -1.84 23.57 21.62
C ALA A 44 -3.05 23.26 22.49
N TRP A 45 -3.44 21.99 22.62
CA TRP A 45 -4.59 21.56 23.42
C TRP A 45 -4.23 21.17 24.85
N GLY A 46 -2.94 21.18 25.22
CA GLY A 46 -2.47 20.88 26.57
C GLY A 46 -2.80 19.45 27.02
N ILE A 47 -3.04 18.53 26.08
CA ILE A 47 -3.41 17.14 26.36
C ILE A 47 -2.17 16.27 26.46
N THR A 48 -2.18 15.28 27.34
CA THR A 48 -1.13 14.24 27.35
C THR A 48 -1.63 13.01 26.60
N ILE A 49 -0.98 12.67 25.49
CA ILE A 49 -1.29 11.44 24.74
C ILE A 49 -0.39 10.28 25.17
N PRO A 50 -0.93 9.05 25.30
CA PRO A 50 -0.13 7.85 25.55
C PRO A 50 0.95 7.64 24.48
N GLU A 51 2.12 7.12 24.89
CA GLU A 51 3.31 6.97 24.05
C GLU A 51 3.06 6.18 22.75
N ARG A 52 2.13 5.21 22.80
CA ARG A 52 1.71 4.42 21.63
C ARG A 52 1.16 5.26 20.48
N TYR A 53 0.59 6.44 20.76
CA TYR A 53 0.07 7.35 19.73
C TYR A 53 1.14 8.33 19.23
N LYS A 54 2.26 8.48 19.95
CA LYS A 54 3.39 9.30 19.50
C LYS A 54 4.26 8.57 18.48
N THR A 55 4.27 7.24 18.54
CA THR A 55 5.00 6.42 17.58
C THR A 55 4.16 6.29 16.31
N PRO A 56 4.66 6.76 15.15
CA PRO A 56 3.94 6.57 13.90
C PRO A 56 3.75 5.09 13.61
N GLU A 57 2.56 4.72 13.15
CA GLU A 57 2.24 3.35 12.77
C GLU A 57 3.18 2.89 11.65
N ARG A 58 3.92 1.81 11.89
CA ARG A 58 4.88 1.25 10.92
C ARG A 58 4.24 0.10 10.17
N ILE A 59 4.21 0.19 8.84
CA ILE A 59 3.87 -0.95 8.00
C ILE A 59 5.13 -1.79 7.76
N VAL A 60 5.07 -3.06 8.14
CA VAL A 60 6.13 -4.03 7.88
C VAL A 60 5.88 -4.69 6.53
N ILE A 61 6.85 -4.56 5.61
CA ILE A 61 6.84 -5.27 4.33
C ILE A 61 7.43 -6.66 4.57
N TRP A 62 6.64 -7.71 4.31
CA TRP A 62 7.10 -9.08 4.45
C TRP A 62 8.10 -9.44 3.34
N PRO A 63 9.11 -10.29 3.59
CA PRO A 63 10.13 -10.63 2.59
C PRO A 63 9.54 -11.09 1.25
N GLY A 64 8.49 -11.92 1.28
CA GLY A 64 7.82 -12.40 0.07
C GLY A 64 7.05 -11.34 -0.73
N ASN A 65 6.91 -10.12 -0.20
CA ASN A 65 6.22 -9.00 -0.84
C ASN A 65 7.17 -7.85 -1.20
N ALA A 66 8.45 -7.91 -0.82
CA ALA A 66 9.42 -6.83 -1.01
C ALA A 66 9.55 -6.45 -2.49
N THR A 67 9.82 -7.43 -3.36
CA THR A 67 9.93 -7.19 -4.82
C THR A 67 8.68 -6.56 -5.41
N ALA A 68 7.48 -6.98 -4.99
CA ALA A 68 6.24 -6.40 -5.47
C ALA A 68 6.10 -4.94 -5.04
N PHE A 69 6.54 -4.59 -3.83
CA PHE A 69 6.52 -3.22 -3.36
C PHE A 69 7.57 -2.34 -4.05
N ASP A 70 8.77 -2.85 -4.29
CA ASP A 70 9.80 -2.09 -5.02
C ASP A 70 9.32 -1.73 -6.43
N VAL A 71 8.80 -2.71 -7.18
CA VAL A 71 8.21 -2.47 -8.51
C VAL A 71 7.06 -1.46 -8.43
N PHE A 72 6.14 -1.62 -7.45
CA PHE A 72 5.04 -0.70 -7.26
C PHE A 72 5.55 0.72 -7.01
N ARG A 73 6.50 0.91 -6.10
CA ARG A 73 7.09 2.20 -5.73
C ARG A 73 7.74 2.88 -6.94
N ASP A 74 8.51 2.12 -7.72
CA ASP A 74 9.23 2.67 -8.88
C ASP A 74 8.26 3.13 -9.99
N CYS A 75 7.07 2.53 -10.05
CA CYS A 75 6.00 2.94 -10.96
C CYS A 75 4.96 3.91 -10.33
N ALA A 76 5.10 4.26 -9.06
CA ALA A 76 4.05 4.91 -8.30
C ALA A 76 3.77 6.38 -8.71
N SER A 77 4.63 6.99 -9.53
CA SER A 77 4.41 8.30 -10.14
C SER A 77 3.58 8.24 -11.43
N GLN A 78 3.33 7.04 -11.97
CA GLN A 78 2.77 6.85 -13.31
C GLN A 78 1.31 6.38 -13.28
N TRP A 79 0.52 7.00 -12.42
CA TRP A 79 -0.91 6.72 -12.33
C TRP A 79 -1.62 7.19 -13.59
N ARG A 80 -2.53 6.33 -14.08
CA ARG A 80 -3.52 6.74 -15.07
C ARG A 80 -4.71 7.37 -14.37
N TYR A 81 -5.19 8.48 -14.94
CA TYR A 81 -6.36 9.19 -14.47
C TYR A 81 -7.41 9.25 -15.58
N LEU A 82 -8.67 9.06 -15.20
CA LEU A 82 -9.82 9.44 -16.02
C LEU A 82 -10.23 10.85 -15.58
N THR A 83 -10.17 11.81 -16.49
CA THR A 83 -10.58 13.20 -16.22
C THR A 83 -11.95 13.44 -16.86
N PRO A 84 -13.06 13.36 -16.08
CA PRO A 84 -14.38 13.66 -16.60
C PRO A 84 -14.51 15.16 -16.95
N PRO A 85 -15.43 15.55 -17.87
CA PRO A 85 -15.67 16.96 -18.20
C PRO A 85 -16.05 17.83 -17.00
N MET A 86 -16.64 17.23 -15.97
CA MET A 86 -16.92 17.86 -14.67
C MET A 86 -16.52 16.90 -13.54
N GLY A 87 -15.79 17.41 -12.54
CA GLY A 87 -15.38 16.63 -11.37
C GLY A 87 -13.86 16.54 -11.18
N LYS A 88 -13.42 15.80 -10.16
CA LYS A 88 -12.01 15.55 -9.87
C LYS A 88 -11.48 14.40 -10.75
N PRO A 89 -10.19 14.40 -11.16
CA PRO A 89 -9.58 13.26 -11.83
C PRO A 89 -9.73 11.97 -11.00
N VAL A 90 -10.19 10.89 -11.64
CA VAL A 90 -10.40 9.59 -11.01
C VAL A 90 -9.19 8.69 -11.28
N PRO A 91 -8.44 8.26 -10.25
CA PRO A 91 -7.32 7.36 -10.45
C PRO A 91 -7.81 5.96 -10.86
N MET A 92 -7.21 5.42 -11.93
CA MET A 92 -7.61 4.15 -12.54
C MET A 92 -6.66 2.99 -12.22
N GLY A 93 -5.44 3.29 -11.77
CA GLY A 93 -4.36 2.31 -11.59
C GLY A 93 -3.07 2.74 -12.28
N ILE A 94 -1.99 2.03 -12.00
CA ILE A 94 -0.70 2.25 -12.69
C ILE A 94 -0.80 1.77 -14.14
N GLU A 95 -0.04 2.36 -15.05
CA GLU A 95 0.07 1.90 -16.44
C GLU A 95 0.62 0.44 -16.50
N ARG A 96 -0.01 -0.45 -17.29
CA ARG A 96 0.34 -1.89 -17.30
C ARG A 96 1.64 -2.18 -18.05
N THR A 97 1.88 -1.49 -19.16
CA THR A 97 3.10 -1.68 -19.96
C THR A 97 4.35 -1.21 -19.21
N GLN A 98 4.25 -0.18 -18.38
CA GLN A 98 5.33 0.23 -17.48
C GLN A 98 5.59 -0.86 -16.45
N LEU A 99 4.56 -1.36 -15.78
CA LEU A 99 4.78 -2.43 -14.79
C LEU A 99 5.46 -3.63 -15.42
N GLU A 100 5.04 -4.03 -16.62
CA GLU A 100 5.72 -5.10 -17.37
C GLU A 100 7.18 -4.75 -17.67
N SER A 101 7.46 -3.54 -18.16
CA SER A 101 8.82 -3.07 -18.44
C SER A 101 9.70 -3.08 -17.18
N THR A 102 9.21 -2.55 -16.06
CA THR A 102 9.91 -2.53 -14.78
C THR A 102 10.17 -3.94 -14.26
N LEU A 103 9.19 -4.85 -14.35
CA LEU A 103 9.36 -6.26 -13.98
C LEU A 103 10.47 -6.93 -14.79
N ARG A 104 10.52 -6.66 -16.11
CA ARG A 104 11.59 -7.16 -16.99
C ARG A 104 12.95 -6.56 -16.65
N MET A 105 13.02 -5.24 -16.45
CA MET A 105 14.27 -4.54 -16.12
C MET A 105 14.87 -4.99 -14.78
N LEU A 106 14.04 -5.33 -13.81
CA LEU A 106 14.47 -5.84 -12.50
C LEU A 106 14.74 -7.35 -12.51
N GLY A 107 14.62 -8.04 -13.65
CA GLY A 107 14.87 -9.48 -13.76
C GLY A 107 13.92 -10.32 -12.91
N VAL A 108 12.66 -9.90 -12.77
CA VAL A 108 11.68 -10.63 -11.95
C VAL A 108 11.27 -11.92 -12.67
N GLU A 109 11.64 -13.07 -12.11
CA GLU A 109 11.32 -14.39 -12.67
C GLU A 109 9.81 -14.69 -12.64
N ASP A 110 9.17 -14.59 -11.46
CA ASP A 110 7.71 -14.76 -11.32
C ASP A 110 6.97 -13.44 -11.58
N MET A 111 6.96 -13.01 -12.84
CA MET A 111 6.28 -11.77 -13.25
C MET A 111 4.78 -11.82 -12.94
N ARG A 112 4.13 -12.97 -13.16
CA ARG A 112 2.68 -13.11 -12.99
C ARG A 112 2.27 -13.04 -11.52
N GLY A 113 2.95 -13.76 -10.64
CA GLY A 113 2.70 -13.72 -9.21
C GLY A 113 3.02 -12.36 -8.62
N THR A 114 4.11 -11.72 -9.08
CA THR A 114 4.48 -10.37 -8.65
C THR A 114 3.45 -9.33 -9.10
N LEU A 115 2.97 -9.39 -10.35
CA LEU A 115 1.90 -8.52 -10.85
C LEU A 115 0.63 -8.64 -10.01
N ARG A 116 0.22 -9.86 -9.63
CA ARG A 116 -0.95 -10.07 -8.75
C ARG A 116 -0.77 -9.42 -7.38
N LYS A 117 0.44 -9.49 -6.80
CA LYS A 117 0.74 -8.82 -5.54
C LYS A 117 0.67 -7.29 -5.69
N ILE A 118 1.23 -6.76 -6.77
CA ILE A 118 1.17 -5.32 -7.09
C ILE A 118 -0.29 -4.86 -7.22
N GLN A 119 -1.16 -5.63 -7.89
CA GLN A 119 -2.58 -5.31 -8.02
C GLN A 119 -3.30 -5.20 -6.67
N HIS A 120 -2.89 -5.96 -5.66
CA HIS A 120 -3.42 -5.81 -4.30
C HIS A 120 -2.93 -4.52 -3.63
N ILE A 121 -1.65 -4.16 -3.81
CA ILE A 121 -1.12 -2.87 -3.36
C ILE A 121 -1.88 -1.72 -4.03
N GLU A 122 -2.06 -1.77 -5.35
CA GLU A 122 -2.84 -0.77 -6.09
C GLU A 122 -4.29 -0.67 -5.61
N ALA A 123 -4.95 -1.81 -5.35
CA ALA A 123 -6.31 -1.80 -4.82
C ALA A 123 -6.39 -1.04 -3.49
N GLY A 124 -5.44 -1.29 -2.58
CA GLY A 124 -5.35 -0.56 -1.32
C GLY A 124 -5.09 0.94 -1.50
N ALA A 125 -4.19 1.32 -2.41
CA ALA A 125 -3.92 2.73 -2.71
C ALA A 125 -5.15 3.44 -3.29
N LEU A 126 -5.86 2.79 -4.22
CA LEU A 126 -7.08 3.31 -4.85
C LEU A 126 -8.21 3.53 -3.85
N GLU A 127 -8.33 2.71 -2.81
CA GLU A 127 -9.31 2.93 -1.73
C GLU A 127 -9.09 4.24 -0.96
N VAL A 128 -7.87 4.77 -0.94
CA VAL A 128 -7.54 6.06 -0.31
C VAL A 128 -7.65 7.20 -1.32
N MET A 129 -7.08 7.02 -2.52
CA MET A 129 -7.02 8.08 -3.54
C MET A 129 -8.38 8.43 -4.15
N ARG A 130 -9.39 7.57 -4.01
CA ARG A 130 -10.76 7.79 -4.52
C ARG A 130 -11.72 8.36 -3.46
N ARG A 131 -11.24 8.63 -2.25
CA ARG A 131 -12.03 9.31 -1.21
C ARG A 131 -12.10 10.81 -1.50
#